data_AF-A0A368FAK8-F1
#
_entry.id   AF-A0A368FAK8-F1
#
_cell.length_a   1.000
_cell.length_b   1.000
_cell.length_c   1.000
_cell.angle_alpha   90.00
_cell.angle_beta   90.00
_cell.angle_gamma   90.00
#
_symmetry.space_group_name_H-M   'P 1'
#
loop_
_entity.id
_entity.type
_entity.pdbx_description
1 polymer ?
#
loop_
_entity_poly.entity_id
_entity_poly.type
_entity_poly.pdbx_seq_one_letter_code
_entity_poly.pdbx_strand_id
1 'polypeptide(L)'
;MAGANMSGELARPSVSIPRGTVQAVLTTLFVYIMTAFLMAATSSRYLLQNDYTVMMDTNFQRWFILIGIFSTTLFSSMSNLIGSSRVLNRLSHDKLFGCLLRPAKIEIGDRNPVVSVIITWLCVVE
;
A
#
# COMPACT_ATOMS: atom_id res chain seq x y z
N MET A 1 7.19 -0.72 -3.76
CA MET A 1 7.55 -2.09 -4.20
C MET A 1 6.36 -3.03 -4.41
N ALA A 2 5.10 -2.56 -4.31
CA ALA A 2 3.92 -3.41 -4.49
C ALA A 2 3.88 -4.20 -5.81
N GLY A 3 4.33 -3.60 -6.93
CA GLY A 3 4.36 -4.27 -8.24
C GLY A 3 5.28 -5.49 -8.33
N ALA A 4 6.36 -5.54 -7.53
CA ALA A 4 7.25 -6.69 -7.49
C ALA A 4 6.64 -7.85 -6.67
N ASN A 5 5.86 -7.54 -5.63
CA ASN A 5 5.23 -8.55 -4.76
C ASN A 5 4.18 -9.40 -5.51
N MET A 6 3.64 -8.87 -6.62
CA MET A 6 2.69 -9.53 -7.52
C MET A 6 3.34 -10.04 -8.82
N SER A 7 4.66 -9.97 -8.95
CA SER A 7 5.40 -10.33 -10.17
C SER A 7 5.07 -11.70 -10.77
N GLY A 8 4.72 -12.69 -9.92
CA GLY A 8 4.35 -14.05 -10.35
C GLY A 8 3.01 -14.16 -11.08
N GLU A 9 2.17 -13.12 -11.06
CA GLU A 9 0.87 -13.06 -11.75
C GLU A 9 0.93 -12.26 -13.06
N LEU A 10 2.09 -11.66 -13.38
CA LEU A 10 2.26 -10.86 -14.59
C LEU A 10 2.64 -11.73 -15.80
N ALA A 11 2.02 -11.46 -16.96
CA ALA A 11 2.34 -12.15 -18.21
C ALA A 11 3.80 -11.93 -18.68
N ARG A 12 4.40 -10.75 -18.40
CA ARG A 12 5.79 -10.39 -18.75
C ARG A 12 6.46 -9.54 -17.66
N PRO A 13 6.98 -10.16 -16.58
CA PRO A 13 7.48 -9.42 -15.41
C PRO A 13 8.71 -8.54 -15.70
N SER A 14 9.62 -8.99 -16.56
CA SER A 14 10.88 -8.28 -16.87
C SER A 14 10.68 -6.92 -17.54
N VAL A 15 9.55 -6.70 -18.21
CA VAL A 15 9.24 -5.44 -18.89
C VAL A 15 8.19 -4.63 -18.13
N SER A 16 7.18 -5.29 -17.55
CA SER A 16 6.06 -4.61 -16.89
C SER A 16 6.43 -4.01 -15.54
N ILE A 17 7.34 -4.62 -14.77
CA ILE A 17 7.78 -4.08 -13.49
C ILE A 17 8.50 -2.73 -13.66
N PRO A 18 9.57 -2.61 -14.48
CA PRO A 18 10.29 -1.35 -14.62
C PRO A 18 9.42 -0.26 -15.25
N ARG A 19 8.66 -0.57 -16.31
CA ARG A 19 7.77 0.41 -16.96
C ARG A 19 6.68 0.91 -16.02
N GLY A 20 5.98 0.00 -15.34
CA GLY A 20 4.92 0.34 -14.40
C GLY A 20 5.44 1.16 -13.22
N THR A 21 6.59 0.80 -12.66
CA THR A 21 7.18 1.52 -11.52
C THR A 21 7.56 2.95 -11.89
N VAL A 22 8.23 3.15 -13.03
CA VAL A 22 8.62 4.49 -13.49
C VAL A 22 7.39 5.37 -13.77
N GLN A 23 6.38 4.82 -14.46
CA GLN A 23 5.14 5.56 -14.75
C GLN A 23 4.37 5.92 -13.47
N ALA A 24 4.29 5.00 -12.51
CA ALA A 24 3.63 5.25 -11.24
C ALA A 24 4.36 6.37 -10.45
N VAL A 25 5.68 6.30 -10.34
CA VAL A 25 6.48 7.30 -9.63
C VAL A 25 6.38 8.68 -10.28
N LEU A 26 6.43 8.76 -11.62
CA LEU A 26 6.28 10.04 -12.33
C LEU A 26 4.90 10.64 -12.09
N THR A 27 3.85 9.82 -12.16
CA THR A 27 2.47 10.27 -11.93
C THR A 27 2.27 10.77 -10.50
N THR A 28 2.74 10.04 -9.49
CA THR A 28 2.59 10.47 -8.09
C THR A 28 3.41 11.72 -7.78
N LEU A 29 4.63 11.81 -8.33
CA LEU A 29 5.46 13.01 -8.21
C LEU A 29 4.75 14.23 -8.79
N PHE A 30 4.17 14.10 -9.99
CA PHE A 30 3.44 15.18 -10.63
C PHE A 30 2.26 15.65 -9.78
N VAL A 31 1.46 14.71 -9.27
CA VAL A 31 0.32 15.02 -8.40
C VAL A 31 0.78 15.75 -7.13
N TYR A 32 1.85 15.29 -6.47
CA TYR A 32 2.36 15.95 -5.27
C TYR A 32 2.86 17.37 -5.52
N ILE A 33 3.57 17.60 -6.63
CA ILE A 33 4.03 18.95 -6.99
C ILE A 33 2.84 19.87 -7.27
N MET A 34 1.84 19.38 -8.02
CA MET A 34 0.62 20.15 -8.28
C MET A 34 -0.11 20.49 -6.98
N THR A 35 -0.35 19.52 -6.10
CA THR A 35 -1.07 19.78 -4.84
C THR A 35 -0.30 20.74 -3.93
N ALA A 36 1.02 20.61 -3.85
CA ALA A 36 1.87 21.53 -3.08
C ALA A 36 1.78 22.97 -3.61
N PHE A 37 1.82 23.14 -4.94
CA PHE A 37 1.70 24.45 -5.57
C PHE A 37 0.32 25.08 -5.35
N LEU A 38 -0.76 24.31 -5.53
CA LEU A 38 -2.12 24.79 -5.29
C LEU A 38 -2.35 25.19 -3.83
N MET A 39 -1.81 24.41 -2.88
CA MET A 39 -1.90 24.71 -1.45
C MET A 39 -1.12 25.98 -1.09
N ALA A 40 0.09 26.16 -1.64
CA ALA A 40 0.89 27.37 -1.44
C ALA A 40 0.22 28.62 -2.04
N ALA A 41 -0.52 28.48 -3.14
CA ALA A 41 -1.25 29.58 -3.77
C ALA A 41 -2.53 29.99 -3.00
N THR A 42 -3.15 29.04 -2.27
CA THR A 42 -4.46 29.26 -1.64
C THR A 42 -4.36 29.57 -0.14
N SER A 43 -3.35 29.06 0.56
CA SER A 43 -3.28 29.09 2.02
C SER A 43 -2.11 29.95 2.53
N SER A 44 -2.32 30.67 3.63
CA SER A 44 -1.27 31.50 4.26
C SER A 44 -0.24 30.64 5.01
N ARG A 45 1.00 31.14 5.11
CA ARG A 45 2.11 30.45 5.79
C ARG A 45 1.77 30.05 7.23
N TYR A 46 1.01 30.87 7.95
CA TYR A 46 0.63 30.62 9.32
C TYR A 46 -0.33 29.42 9.43
N LEU A 47 -1.35 29.34 8.56
CA LEU A 47 -2.26 28.19 8.53
C LEU A 47 -1.52 26.89 8.19
N LEU A 48 -0.60 26.91 7.21
CA LEU A 48 0.17 25.73 6.83
C LEU A 48 1.06 25.15 7.96
N GLN A 49 1.51 26.01 8.89
CA GLN A 49 2.38 25.59 9.99
C GLN A 49 1.62 25.16 11.24
N ASN A 50 0.46 25.79 11.47
CA ASN A 50 -0.25 25.63 12.74
C ASN A 50 -1.41 24.63 12.66
N ASP A 51 -1.87 24.29 11.45
CA ASP A 51 -3.02 23.42 11.26
C ASP A 51 -2.75 22.35 10.18
N TYR A 52 -2.95 21.09 10.55
CA TYR A 52 -2.80 19.94 9.65
C TYR A 52 -4.08 19.67 8.84
N THR A 53 -5.20 20.28 9.21
CA THR A 53 -6.52 20.10 8.59
C THR A 53 -6.84 21.16 7.54
N VAL A 54 -5.87 21.98 7.14
CA VAL A 54 -6.00 23.04 6.12
C VAL A 54 -6.58 22.52 4.80
N MET A 55 -6.24 21.29 4.40
CA MET A 55 -6.83 20.66 3.21
C MET A 55 -8.33 20.36 3.34
N MET A 56 -8.82 20.05 4.55
CA MET A 56 -10.24 19.84 4.81
C MET A 56 -11.01 21.15 4.78
N ASP A 57 -10.42 22.21 5.32
CA ASP A 57 -11.06 23.51 5.48
C ASP A 57 -11.12 24.34 4.19
N THR A 58 -10.17 24.14 3.29
CA THR A 58 -10.10 24.85 2.00
C THR A 58 -11.01 24.22 0.92
N ASN A 59 -11.49 22.98 1.13
CA ASN A 59 -12.24 22.23 0.12
C ASN A 59 -13.75 22.54 0.11
N PHE A 60 -14.42 22.25 -1.01
CA PHE A 60 -15.86 22.51 -1.22
C PHE A 60 -16.76 21.92 -0.12
N GLN A 61 -16.38 20.76 0.42
CA GLN A 61 -17.08 20.09 1.52
C GLN A 61 -16.08 19.25 2.32
N ARG A 62 -16.00 19.47 3.65
CA ARG A 62 -15.06 18.77 4.56
C ARG A 62 -15.15 17.24 4.44
N TRP A 63 -16.36 16.71 4.23
CA TRP A 63 -16.64 15.29 4.10
C TRP A 63 -15.93 14.60 2.92
N PHE A 64 -15.65 15.32 1.84
CA PHE A 64 -15.02 14.72 0.65
C PHE A 64 -13.58 14.27 0.94
N ILE A 65 -12.81 15.11 1.63
CA ILE A 65 -11.43 14.80 2.02
C ILE A 65 -11.39 13.67 3.04
N LEU A 66 -12.35 13.63 3.97
CA LEU A 66 -12.44 12.57 4.97
C LEU A 66 -12.67 11.19 4.32
N ILE A 67 -13.59 11.10 3.34
CA ILE A 67 -13.83 9.86 2.58
C ILE A 67 -12.58 9.45 1.79
N GLY A 68 -11.88 10.42 1.20
CA GLY A 68 -10.62 10.18 0.48
C GLY A 68 -9.51 9.61 1.37
N ILE A 69 -9.32 10.20 2.56
CA ILE A 69 -8.34 9.73 3.56
C ILE A 69 -8.71 8.32 4.03
N PHE A 70 -9.97 8.09 4.37
CA PHE A 70 -10.46 6.79 4.82
C PHE A 70 -10.24 5.72 3.75
N SER A 71 -10.66 5.99 2.51
CA SER A 71 -10.48 5.11 1.35
C SER A 71 -8.99 4.78 1.14
N THR A 72 -8.14 5.79 1.01
CA THR A 72 -6.71 5.60 0.74
C THR A 72 -6.02 4.80 1.85
N THR A 73 -6.36 5.08 3.11
CA THR A 73 -5.79 4.38 4.27
C THR A 73 -6.20 2.91 4.28
N LEU A 74 -7.50 2.63 4.06
CA LEU A 74 -8.00 1.25 3.99
C LEU A 74 -7.37 0.47 2.84
N PHE A 75 -7.34 1.04 1.63
CA PHE A 75 -6.75 0.38 0.47
C PHE A 75 -5.25 0.11 0.64
N SER A 76 -4.52 1.06 1.24
CA SER A 76 -3.09 0.88 1.54
C SER A 76 -2.86 -0.26 2.54
N SER A 77 -3.67 -0.33 3.60
CA SER A 77 -3.63 -1.41 4.59
C SER A 77 -3.91 -2.79 3.95
N MET A 78 -4.97 -2.89 3.14
CA MET A 78 -5.32 -4.13 2.41
C MET A 78 -4.21 -4.58 1.47
N SER A 79 -3.63 -3.64 0.70
CA SER A 79 -2.52 -3.92 -0.22
C SER A 79 -1.29 -4.47 0.51
N ASN A 80 -0.95 -3.89 1.67
CA ASN A 80 0.18 -4.33 2.47
C ASN A 80 -0.05 -5.71 3.09
N LEU A 81 -1.26 -6.00 3.56
CA LEU A 81 -1.64 -7.31 4.11
C LEU A 81 -1.53 -8.42 3.05
N ILE A 82 -2.07 -8.19 1.86
CA ILE A 82 -2.03 -9.16 0.75
C ILE A 82 -0.59 -9.34 0.23
N GLY A 83 0.17 -8.25 0.10
CA GLY A 83 1.57 -8.31 -0.32
C GLY A 83 2.43 -9.10 0.67
N SER A 84 2.31 -8.82 1.97
CA SER A 84 3.07 -9.47 3.04
C SER A 84 2.76 -10.96 3.14
N SER A 85 1.48 -11.34 3.13
CA SER A 85 1.06 -12.75 3.20
C SER A 85 1.58 -13.59 2.02
N ARG A 86 1.63 -13.03 0.80
CA ARG A 86 2.21 -13.70 -0.38
C ARG A 86 3.74 -13.86 -0.28
N VAL A 87 4.45 -12.88 0.27
CA VAL A 87 5.89 -12.98 0.53
C VAL A 87 6.16 -14.03 1.61
N LEU A 88 5.40 -14.00 2.71
CA LEU A 88 5.50 -14.98 3.79
C LEU A 88 5.22 -16.41 3.30
N ASN A 89 4.23 -16.60 2.44
CA ASN A 89 3.93 -17.91 1.85
C ASN A 89 5.09 -18.44 1.00
N ARG A 90 5.75 -17.58 0.20
CA ARG A 90 6.92 -18.01 -0.58
C ARG A 90 8.10 -18.36 0.33
N LEU A 91 8.32 -17.56 1.38
CA LEU A 91 9.36 -17.83 2.37
C LEU A 91 9.13 -19.15 3.14
N SER A 92 7.88 -19.52 3.43
CA SER A 92 7.54 -20.78 4.11
C SER A 92 7.89 -22.02 3.27
N HIS A 93 7.91 -21.87 1.94
CA HIS A 93 8.30 -22.93 1.01
C HIS A 93 9.82 -23.11 0.92
N ASP A 94 10.61 -22.05 1.14
CA ASP A 94 12.08 -22.05 0.98
C ASP A 94 12.85 -22.74 2.13
N LYS A 95 12.18 -23.41 3.08
CA LYS A 95 12.76 -24.15 4.23
C LYS A 95 13.79 -23.38 5.09
N LEU A 96 13.97 -22.08 4.89
CA LEU A 96 14.96 -21.23 5.57
C LEU A 96 14.77 -21.19 7.09
N PHE A 97 13.54 -21.33 7.59
CA PHE A 97 13.17 -21.19 9.01
C PHE A 97 12.40 -22.40 9.57
N GLY A 98 12.84 -23.62 9.21
CA GLY A 98 12.11 -24.90 9.27
C GLY A 98 11.27 -25.30 10.50
N CYS A 99 11.34 -24.63 11.66
CA CYS A 99 10.46 -24.89 12.81
C CYS A 99 9.40 -23.78 13.04
N LEU A 100 9.75 -22.51 12.80
CA LEU A 100 8.87 -21.35 13.07
C LEU A 100 7.79 -21.16 11.99
N LEU A 101 8.06 -21.54 10.73
CA LEU A 101 7.14 -21.35 9.59
C LEU A 101 6.32 -22.59 9.21
N ARG A 102 6.33 -23.67 10.01
CA ARG A 102 5.49 -24.87 9.77
C ARG A 102 3.98 -24.57 9.64
N PRO A 103 3.36 -23.70 10.47
CA PRO A 103 1.93 -23.39 10.31
C PRO A 103 1.66 -22.51 9.06
N ALA A 104 2.62 -21.68 8.63
CA ALA A 104 2.50 -20.82 7.45
C ALA A 104 2.61 -21.57 6.11
N LYS A 105 2.88 -22.88 6.13
CA LYS A 105 2.96 -23.74 4.94
C LYS A 105 1.61 -24.36 4.56
N ILE A 106 0.58 -24.20 5.39
CA ILE A 106 -0.74 -24.78 5.15
C ILE A 106 -1.47 -23.91 4.12
N GLU A 107 -1.49 -24.38 2.87
CA GLU A 107 -2.34 -23.85 1.81
C GLU A 107 -3.69 -24.60 1.82
N ILE A 108 -4.81 -23.86 1.74
CA ILE A 108 -6.16 -24.44 1.66
C ILE A 108 -6.70 -24.19 0.25
N GLY A 109 -6.94 -25.27 -0.49
CA GLY A 109 -7.45 -25.20 -1.87
C GLY A 109 -6.40 -24.80 -2.91
N ASP A 110 -6.81 -24.07 -3.94
CA ASP A 110 -6.02 -23.70 -5.12
C ASP A 110 -4.91 -22.66 -4.83
N ARG A 111 -3.91 -23.03 -4.01
CA ARG A 111 -2.74 -22.19 -3.62
C ARG A 111 -3.08 -20.87 -2.90
N ASN A 112 -4.22 -20.79 -2.23
CA ASN A 112 -4.59 -19.61 -1.44
C ASN A 112 -3.91 -19.63 -0.06
N PRO A 113 -3.05 -18.65 0.27
CA PRO A 113 -2.29 -18.64 1.51
C PRO A 113 -3.09 -18.04 2.68
N VAL A 114 -4.28 -18.59 2.96
CA VAL A 114 -5.21 -18.08 3.99
C VAL A 114 -4.58 -18.05 5.37
N VAL A 115 -3.79 -19.06 5.72
CA VAL A 115 -3.09 -19.12 7.01
C VAL A 115 -1.98 -18.07 7.12
N SER A 116 -1.29 -17.76 6.01
CA SER A 116 -0.31 -16.67 5.99
C SER A 116 -0.96 -15.30 6.19
N VAL A 117 -2.16 -15.08 5.63
CA VAL A 117 -2.93 -13.84 5.84
C VAL A 117 -3.28 -13.65 7.31
N ILE A 118 -3.77 -14.70 7.98
CA ILE A 118 -4.15 -14.65 9.41
C ILE A 118 -2.93 -14.34 10.29
N ILE A 119 -1.79 -14.99 10.04
CA ILE A 119 -0.55 -14.74 10.79
C ILE A 119 -0.08 -13.29 10.58
N THR A 120 -0.10 -12.78 9.35
CA THR A 120 0.28 -11.39 9.08
C THR A 120 -0.68 -10.39 9.69
N TRP A 121 -1.98 -10.70 9.76
CA TRP A 121 -2.96 -9.84 10.43
C TRP A 121 -2.73 -9.78 11.94
N LEU A 122 -2.50 -10.93 12.57
CA LEU A 122 -2.28 -11.02 14.01
C LEU A 122 -0.99 -10.30 14.45
N CYS A 123 0.07 -10.38 13.64
CA CYS A 123 1.33 -9.67 13.88
C CYS A 123 1.26 -8.15 13.68
N VAL A 124 0.24 -7.63 12.98
CA VAL A 124 0.02 -6.19 12.77
C VAL A 124 -0.94 -5.61 13.82
N VAL A 125 -1.79 -6.46 14.42
CA VAL A 125 -2.80 -6.06 15.41
C VAL A 125 -2.27 -6.07 16.85
N GLU A 126 -1.20 -6.82 17.14
CA GLU A 126 -0.36 -6.62 18.34
C GLU A 126 0.61 -5.44 18.18
#